data_AF-A0A7X5HYE2-F1
#
_entry.id   AF-A0A7X5HYE2-F1
#
_cell.length_a   1.000
_cell.length_b   1.000
_cell.length_c   1.000
_cell.angle_alpha   90.00
_cell.angle_beta   90.00
_cell.angle_gamma   90.00
#
_symmetry.space_group_name_H-M   'P 1'
#
loop_
_entity.id
_entity.type
_entity.pdbx_description
1 polymer ?
#
loop_
_entity_poly.entity_id
_entity_poly.type
_entity_poly.pdbx_seq_one_letter_code
_entity_poly.pdbx_strand_id
1 'polypeptide(L)'
;MRNTKFCNIRFNLDNPAHRKAWEHLQTMDRDKYKSYSNTVINAINSYFESEYNSNLRETEWEKQLDKRIISAIRKGFAEVISTNITERIFNDNKSELQTDDIDWEFLGDIEK
;
A
#
# COMPACT_ATOMS: atom_id res chain seq x y z
N MET A 1 -45.54 0.30 18.23
CA MET A 1 -45.27 1.59 17.55
C MET A 1 -44.70 1.30 16.17
N ARG A 2 -45.24 1.89 15.10
CA ARG A 2 -44.66 1.75 13.76
C ARG A 2 -43.51 2.75 13.63
N ASN A 3 -42.27 2.26 13.62
CA ASN A 3 -41.06 3.07 13.43
C ASN A 3 -40.79 3.30 11.93
N THR A 4 -41.74 3.92 11.24
CA THR A 4 -41.62 4.23 9.81
C THR A 4 -41.47 5.73 9.64
N LYS A 5 -40.35 6.18 9.06
CA LYS A 5 -40.09 7.57 8.71
C LYS A 5 -40.19 7.74 7.20
N PHE A 6 -40.77 8.84 6.73
CA PHE A 6 -40.88 9.15 5.30
C PHE A 6 -39.92 10.29 4.93
N CYS A 7 -39.36 10.22 3.73
CA CYS A 7 -38.55 11.27 3.13
C CYS A 7 -39.03 11.47 1.69
N ASN A 8 -39.33 12.72 1.32
CA ASN A 8 -39.78 13.06 -0.03
C ASN A 8 -38.58 13.53 -0.87
N ILE A 9 -38.33 12.88 -2.00
CA ILE A 9 -37.24 13.20 -2.92
C ILE A 9 -37.83 13.82 -4.20
N ARG A 10 -37.28 14.98 -4.61
CA ARG A 10 -37.65 15.66 -5.86
C ARG A 10 -36.48 15.65 -6.84
N PHE A 11 -36.74 15.29 -8.09
CA PHE A 11 -35.75 15.31 -9.16
C PHE A 11 -35.91 16.57 -9.99
N ASN A 12 -34.84 17.35 -10.13
CA ASN A 12 -34.81 18.47 -11.07
C ASN A 12 -34.33 17.95 -12.43
N LEU A 13 -35.22 17.86 -13.42
CA LEU A 13 -34.88 17.33 -14.73
C LEU A 13 -33.97 18.23 -15.57
N ASP A 14 -33.78 19.49 -15.16
CA ASP A 14 -32.78 20.38 -15.77
C ASP A 14 -31.36 20.01 -15.35
N ASN A 15 -31.20 19.36 -14.19
CA ASN A 15 -29.91 18.84 -13.75
C ASN A 15 -29.67 17.46 -14.38
N PRO A 16 -28.58 17.27 -15.15
CA PRO A 16 -28.30 16.01 -15.83
C PRO A 16 -28.14 14.82 -14.85
N ALA A 17 -27.62 15.04 -13.64
CA ALA A 17 -27.48 13.99 -12.65
C ALA A 17 -28.84 13.48 -12.13
N HIS A 18 -29.76 14.41 -11.86
CA HIS A 18 -31.11 14.07 -11.42
C HIS A 18 -31.94 13.45 -12.55
N ARG A 19 -31.77 13.93 -13.79
CA ARG A 19 -32.40 13.34 -14.97
C ARG A 19 -31.97 11.89 -15.16
N LYS A 20 -30.66 11.62 -15.10
CA LYS A 20 -30.13 10.26 -15.22
C LYS A 20 -30.65 9.34 -14.11
N ALA A 21 -30.68 9.82 -12.86
CA ALA A 21 -31.25 9.06 -11.75
C ALA A 21 -32.74 8.76 -11.95
N TRP A 22 -33.49 9.73 -12.50
CA TRP A 22 -34.89 9.57 -12.85
C TRP A 22 -35.10 8.53 -13.95
N GLU A 23 -34.31 8.59 -15.02
CA GLU A 23 -34.34 7.61 -16.12
C GLU A 23 -34.06 6.20 -15.62
N HIS A 24 -33.03 6.02 -14.77
CA HIS A 24 -32.71 4.72 -14.17
C HIS A 24 -33.84 4.16 -13.31
N LEU A 25 -34.57 5.02 -12.59
CA LEU A 25 -35.77 4.60 -11.86
C LEU A 25 -36.87 4.14 -12.83
N GLN A 26 -37.09 4.85 -13.95
CA GLN A 26 -38.12 4.50 -14.92
C GLN A 26 -37.82 3.23 -15.71
N THR A 27 -36.55 2.99 -16.09
CA THR A 27 -36.12 1.80 -16.84
C THR A 27 -35.92 0.57 -15.97
N MET A 28 -36.33 0.64 -14.71
CA MET A 28 -36.06 -0.42 -13.77
C MET A 28 -36.94 -1.66 -14.00
N ASP A 29 -36.30 -2.82 -13.92
CA ASP A 29 -36.97 -4.10 -13.90
C ASP A 29 -37.82 -4.27 -12.62
N ARG A 30 -39.14 -4.29 -12.81
CA ARG A 30 -40.14 -4.38 -11.74
C ARG A 30 -40.22 -5.78 -11.12
N ASP A 31 -39.70 -6.80 -11.78
CA ASP A 31 -39.67 -8.16 -11.24
C ASP A 31 -38.57 -8.29 -10.18
N LYS A 32 -37.43 -7.62 -10.41
CA LYS A 32 -36.31 -7.59 -9.47
C LYS A 32 -36.50 -6.59 -8.34
N TYR A 33 -37.12 -5.44 -8.60
CA TYR A 33 -37.31 -4.39 -7.60
C TYR A 33 -38.77 -3.98 -7.48
N LYS A 34 -39.41 -4.48 -6.42
CA LYS A 34 -40.86 -4.36 -6.18
C LYS A 34 -41.38 -2.93 -6.01
N SER A 35 -40.51 -1.95 -5.70
CA SER A 35 -40.90 -0.56 -5.53
C SER A 35 -39.73 0.40 -5.73
N TYR A 36 -40.02 1.63 -6.17
CA TYR A 36 -39.04 2.71 -6.25
C TYR A 36 -38.33 2.97 -4.92
N SER A 37 -39.08 2.93 -3.80
CA SER A 37 -38.49 3.12 -2.47
C SER A 37 -37.45 2.05 -2.14
N ASN A 38 -37.73 0.78 -2.45
CA ASN A 38 -36.78 -0.31 -2.18
C ASN A 38 -35.50 -0.16 -3.02
N THR A 39 -35.64 0.30 -4.26
CA THR A 39 -34.50 0.62 -5.13
C THR A 39 -33.64 1.73 -4.58
N VAL A 40 -34.29 2.83 -4.17
CA VAL A 40 -33.59 3.98 -3.60
C VAL A 40 -32.87 3.58 -2.31
N ILE A 41 -33.50 2.78 -1.45
CA ILE A 41 -32.88 2.25 -0.23
C ILE A 41 -31.66 1.40 -0.57
N ASN A 42 -31.77 0.47 -1.52
CA ASN A 42 -30.66 -0.39 -1.91
C ASN A 42 -29.50 0.41 -2.52
N ALA A 43 -29.80 1.43 -3.34
CA ALA A 43 -28.79 2.30 -3.92
C ALA A 43 -28.04 3.10 -2.83
N ILE A 44 -28.77 3.62 -1.83
CA ILE A 44 -28.17 4.32 -0.68
C ILE A 44 -27.27 3.38 0.11
N ASN A 45 -27.77 2.18 0.47
CA ASN A 45 -26.98 1.20 1.20
C ASN A 45 -25.72 0.81 0.43
N SER A 46 -25.85 0.49 -0.86
CA SER A 46 -24.71 0.13 -1.70
C SER A 46 -23.69 1.25 -1.84
N TYR A 47 -24.13 2.51 -1.89
CA TYR A 47 -23.22 3.66 -1.96
C TYR A 47 -22.39 3.77 -0.68
N PHE A 48 -23.04 3.77 0.48
CA PHE A 48 -22.33 3.91 1.77
C PHE A 48 -21.54 2.66 2.15
N GLU A 49 -21.98 1.46 1.77
CA GLU A 49 -21.19 0.24 1.92
C GLU A 49 -19.95 0.27 1.04
N SER A 50 -20.07 0.73 -0.22
CA SER A 50 -18.91 0.89 -1.10
C SER A 50 -17.93 1.93 -0.58
N GLU A 51 -18.42 3.06 -0.08
CA GLU A 51 -17.59 4.14 0.49
C GLU A 51 -16.89 3.68 1.77
N TYR A 52 -17.60 2.95 2.63
CA TYR A 52 -17.00 2.34 3.81
C TYR A 52 -15.93 1.31 3.42
N ASN A 53 -16.22 0.45 2.45
CA ASN A 53 -15.28 -0.56 1.96
C ASN A 53 -14.10 0.04 1.19
N SER A 54 -14.28 1.14 0.45
CA SER A 54 -13.17 1.82 -0.22
C SER A 54 -12.24 2.44 0.79
N ASN A 55 -12.76 3.08 1.83
CA ASN A 55 -11.96 3.65 2.91
C ASN A 55 -11.19 2.56 3.68
N LEU A 56 -11.83 1.43 3.96
CA LEU A 56 -11.15 0.29 4.58
C LEU A 56 -10.11 -0.33 3.66
N ARG A 57 -10.44 -0.55 2.38
CA ARG A 57 -9.51 -1.08 1.39
C ARG A 57 -8.32 -0.16 1.22
N GLU A 58 -8.54 1.14 1.25
CA GLU A 58 -7.48 2.16 1.24
C GLU A 58 -6.49 1.95 2.36
N THR A 59 -6.99 1.88 3.58
CA THR A 59 -6.12 1.65 4.76
C THR A 59 -5.41 0.30 4.77
N GLU A 60 -6.00 -0.77 4.21
CA GLU A 60 -5.39 -2.10 4.22
C GLU A 60 -4.36 -2.27 3.08
N TRP A 61 -4.63 -1.73 1.89
CA TRP A 61 -3.65 -1.78 0.80
C TRP A 61 -2.42 -0.95 1.15
N GLU A 62 -2.59 0.21 1.79
CA GLU A 62 -1.49 1.07 2.24
C GLU A 62 -0.58 0.30 3.20
N LYS A 63 -1.15 -0.34 4.23
CA LYS A 63 -0.40 -1.18 5.18
C LYS A 63 0.34 -2.33 4.51
N GLN A 64 -0.26 -2.95 3.49
CA GLN A 64 0.39 -4.03 2.75
C GLN A 64 1.51 -3.52 1.84
N LEU A 65 1.32 -2.34 1.23
CA LEU A 65 2.33 -1.68 0.44
C LEU A 65 3.54 -1.31 1.31
N ASP A 66 3.31 -0.74 2.50
CA ASP A 66 4.38 -0.40 3.45
C ASP A 66 5.22 -1.62 3.80
N LYS A 67 4.58 -2.75 4.14
CA LYS A 67 5.28 -4.00 4.44
C LYS A 67 6.14 -4.48 3.25
N ARG A 68 5.63 -4.36 2.02
CA ARG A 68 6.35 -4.76 0.81
C ARG A 68 7.52 -3.84 0.51
N ILE A 69 7.34 -2.53 0.62
CA ILE A 69 8.41 -1.53 0.44
C ILE A 69 9.52 -1.76 1.47
N ILE A 70 9.18 -1.89 2.75
CA ILE A 70 10.15 -2.15 3.82
C ILE A 70 10.90 -3.47 3.57
N SER A 71 10.20 -4.53 3.14
CA SER A 71 10.84 -5.81 2.83
C SER A 71 11.79 -5.71 1.63
N ALA A 72 11.40 -5.01 0.56
CA ALA A 72 12.23 -4.82 -0.62
C ALA A 72 13.49 -4.01 -0.31
N ILE A 73 13.35 -2.91 0.45
CA ILE A 73 14.49 -2.11 0.91
C ILE A 73 15.44 -2.96 1.77
N ARG A 74 14.92 -3.73 2.73
CA ARG A 74 15.75 -4.63 3.56
C ARG A 74 16.52 -5.65 2.73
N LYS A 75 15.87 -6.25 1.72
CA LYS A 75 16.52 -7.22 0.82
C LYS A 75 17.61 -6.56 -0.02
N GLY A 76 17.33 -5.43 -0.64
CA GLY A 76 18.33 -4.69 -1.42
C GLY A 76 19.51 -4.22 -0.57
N PHE A 77 19.25 -3.76 0.66
CA PHE A 77 20.32 -3.35 1.57
C PHE A 77 21.16 -4.54 2.05
N ALA A 78 20.52 -5.68 2.36
CA ALA A 78 21.23 -6.91 2.69
C ALA A 78 22.10 -7.38 1.53
N GLU A 79 21.59 -7.35 0.30
CA GLU A 79 22.34 -7.72 -0.91
C GLU A 79 23.55 -6.79 -1.15
N VAL A 80 23.37 -5.47 -0.97
CA VAL A 80 24.45 -4.48 -1.10
C VAL A 80 25.53 -4.69 -0.03
N ILE A 81 25.16 -4.96 1.22
CA ILE A 81 26.10 -5.30 2.30
C ILE A 81 26.82 -6.61 1.97
N SER A 82 26.07 -7.64 1.59
CA SER A 82 26.62 -8.98 1.32
C SER A 82 27.47 -9.06 0.07
N THR A 83 27.42 -8.09 -0.84
CA THR A 83 28.26 -8.03 -2.04
C THR A 83 29.37 -7.00 -1.90
N ASN A 84 29.07 -5.73 -1.61
CA ASN A 84 30.09 -4.67 -1.65
C ASN A 84 30.96 -4.63 -0.39
N ILE A 85 30.41 -4.90 0.80
CA ILE A 85 31.19 -4.89 2.04
C ILE A 85 32.03 -6.17 2.14
N THR A 86 31.47 -7.31 1.74
CA THR A 86 32.24 -8.56 1.65
C THR A 86 33.34 -8.44 0.60
N GLU A 87 33.07 -7.93 -0.61
CA GLU A 87 34.12 -7.71 -1.62
C GLU A 87 35.22 -6.77 -1.11
N ARG A 88 34.87 -5.70 -0.37
CA ARG A 88 35.88 -4.82 0.24
C ARG A 88 36.68 -5.52 1.34
N ILE A 89 36.02 -6.23 2.26
CA ILE A 89 36.70 -6.98 3.33
C ILE A 89 37.60 -8.07 2.74
N PHE A 90 37.18 -8.76 1.67
CA PHE A 90 37.95 -9.84 1.06
C PHE A 90 39.04 -9.33 0.10
N ASN A 91 38.85 -8.19 -0.59
CA ASN A 91 39.87 -7.60 -1.47
C ASN A 91 40.90 -6.73 -0.74
N ASP A 92 40.56 -6.06 0.38
CA ASP A 92 41.54 -5.32 1.19
C ASP A 92 42.56 -6.27 1.86
N ASN A 93 42.22 -7.56 2.00
CA ASN A 93 43.13 -8.61 2.45
C ASN A 93 44.02 -9.21 1.34
N LYS A 94 44.01 -8.65 0.13
CA LYS A 94 44.94 -8.97 -0.96
C LYS A 94 45.92 -7.82 -1.22
N SER A 95 46.38 -7.16 -0.16
CA SER A 95 47.76 -6.65 -0.18
C SER A 95 48.63 -7.75 0.38
N GLU A 96 49.51 -8.28 -0.46
CA GLU A 96 50.60 -9.14 -0.01
C GLU A 96 51.29 -8.44 1.16
N LEU A 97 51.34 -9.09 2.32
CA LEU A 97 52.27 -8.73 3.36
C LEU A 97 53.66 -8.88 2.73
N GLN A 98 54.21 -7.81 2.18
CA GLN A 98 55.62 -7.73 1.85
C GLN A 98 56.34 -7.81 3.19
N THR A 99 56.81 -9.01 3.54
CA THR A 99 57.63 -9.26 4.73
C THR A 99 59.09 -8.82 4.53
N ASP A 100 59.39 -8.16 3.42
CA ASP A 100 60.77 -7.87 3.01
C ASP A 100 61.31 -6.54 3.56
N ASP A 101 60.46 -5.73 4.22
CA ASP A 101 60.84 -4.47 4.90
C ASP A 101 60.63 -4.55 6.43
N ILE A 102 60.79 -5.72 7.04
CA ILE A 102 60.92 -5.80 8.50
C ILE A 102 62.38 -5.52 8.86
N ASP A 103 62.63 -4.28 9.29
CA ASP A 103 63.94 -3.82 9.73
C ASP A 103 64.32 -4.46 11.08
N TRP A 104 64.93 -5.64 11.02
CA TRP A 104 65.40 -6.38 12.20
C TRP A 104 66.53 -5.66 12.97
N GLU A 105 67.09 -4.59 12.40
CA GLU A 105 68.09 -3.72 13.04
C GLU A 105 67.48 -2.83 14.15
N PHE A 106 66.15 -2.68 14.20
CA PHE A 106 65.45 -1.95 15.26
C PHE A 106 65.49 -2.66 16.63
N LEU A 107 65.64 -3.99 16.67
CA LEU A 107 65.73 -4.76 17.91
C LEU A 107 67.16 -4.82 18.46
N GLY A 108 67.81 -3.66 18.47
CA GLY A 108 69.20 -3.45 18.85
C GLY A 108 69.69 -4.36 19.97
N ASP A 109 70.89 -4.89 19.76
CA ASP A 109 71.68 -5.73 20.65
C ASP A 109 71.17 -5.75 22.10
N ILE A 110 70.38 -6.77 22.42
CA ILE A 110 70.22 -7.20 23.80
C ILE A 110 71.53 -7.91 24.16
N GLU A 111 72.55 -7.13 24.49
CA GLU A 111 73.77 -7.63 25.13
C GLU A 111 73.39 -8.50 26.34
N LYS A 112 74.06 -9.65 26.45
CA LYS A 112 73.93 -10.62 27.53
C LYS A 112 74.66 -10.17 28.79
#